data_AF-A0A517PLC2-F1
#
_entry.id   AF-A0A517PLC2-F1
#
_cell.length_a   1.000
_cell.length_b   1.000
_cell.length_c   1.000
_cell.angle_alpha   90.00
_cell.angle_beta   90.00
_cell.angle_gamma   90.00
#
_symmetry.space_group_name_H-M   'P 1'
#
loop_
_entity.id
_entity.type
_entity.pdbx_description
1 polymer ?
#
loop_
_entity_poly.entity_id
_entity_poly.type
_entity_poly.pdbx_seq_one_letter_code
_entity_poly.pdbx_strand_id
1 'polypeptide(L)'
;MADTRQVVKWSLEQTCPFRKGENWYLPQETSTQLFHLETLDRALREQRILDGICVTSWDLEFNRDGPGIKRQTPSGGFLVKDLAGDYGDLTKVQSTCEACVANASAGQGTKVAGCHGTFDVDPDSQELEALLRRIVQEHQIETSLKAAFQETDPLWYSFWIESPMKPHQMELLREILSTAASVDDSQVLQGHAHFLEALNRSLTSEIPLHVILMPRGHVDFGFYTVFPHCPRCRASTPVKRWQTAYPKDTYRCEVCGAEYIPNEHQSTTRMELDWNPINLKRHLGPEGYEDFLRRFQDQRG
;
A
#
# COMPACT_ATOMS: atom_id res chain seq x y z
N MET A 1 -10.29 13.28 -6.71
CA MET A 1 -9.70 12.97 -8.02
C MET A 1 -8.21 13.23 -7.89
N ALA A 2 -7.40 12.19 -7.93
CA ALA A 2 -5.96 12.32 -7.73
C ALA A 2 -5.25 11.21 -8.49
N ASP A 3 -4.12 11.57 -9.12
CA ASP A 3 -3.19 10.57 -9.64
C ASP A 3 -2.68 9.74 -8.47
N THR A 4 -2.70 8.42 -8.62
CA THR A 4 -2.10 7.54 -7.62
C THR A 4 -0.58 7.67 -7.71
N ARG A 5 0.09 7.69 -6.56
CA ARG A 5 1.55 7.54 -6.50
C ARG A 5 1.95 6.12 -6.90
N GLN A 6 3.19 5.96 -7.34
CA GLN A 6 3.79 4.64 -7.47
C GLN A 6 4.20 4.19 -6.09
N VAL A 7 3.63 3.07 -5.63
CA VAL A 7 3.89 2.53 -4.30
C VAL A 7 4.34 1.10 -4.42
N VAL A 8 5.27 0.68 -3.58
CA VAL A 8 5.62 -0.74 -3.46
C VAL A 8 4.56 -1.39 -2.57
N LYS A 9 3.95 -2.46 -3.07
CA LYS A 9 3.13 -3.36 -2.25
C LYS A 9 3.92 -4.63 -1.98
N TRP A 10 3.78 -5.16 -0.78
CA TRP A 10 4.44 -6.40 -0.40
C TRP A 10 3.53 -7.30 0.45
N SER A 11 3.80 -8.60 0.44
CA SER A 11 3.08 -9.61 1.22
C SER A 11 3.97 -10.81 1.54
N LEU A 12 3.77 -11.39 2.72
CA LEU A 12 4.40 -12.65 3.12
C LEU A 12 3.46 -13.82 2.80
N GLU A 13 3.99 -14.82 2.11
CA GLU A 13 3.29 -16.03 1.68
C GLU A 13 3.12 -17.02 2.84
N GLN A 14 2.12 -16.75 3.68
CA GLN A 14 1.73 -17.61 4.80
C GLN A 14 0.25 -17.96 4.72
N THR A 15 -0.10 -19.23 4.78
CA THR A 15 -1.51 -19.65 4.78
C THR A 15 -2.30 -18.90 5.85
N CYS A 16 -3.43 -18.33 5.45
CA CYS A 16 -4.24 -17.45 6.29
C CYS A 16 -5.72 -17.77 6.09
N PRO A 17 -6.52 -17.93 7.16
CA PRO A 17 -7.96 -18.21 7.03
C PRO A 17 -8.74 -17.04 6.43
N PHE A 18 -8.16 -15.84 6.40
CA PHE A 18 -8.77 -14.62 5.87
C PHE A 18 -8.35 -14.33 4.42
N ARG A 19 -7.59 -15.23 3.79
CA ARG A 19 -7.19 -15.15 2.38
C ARG A 19 -7.71 -16.38 1.64
N LYS A 20 -8.27 -16.18 0.45
CA LYS A 20 -8.92 -17.18 -0.39
C LYS A 20 -8.57 -17.00 -1.86
N GLY A 21 -8.87 -18.04 -2.66
CA GLY A 21 -8.68 -18.05 -4.10
C GLY A 21 -7.25 -18.40 -4.53
N GLU A 22 -7.06 -18.53 -5.84
CA GLU A 22 -5.72 -18.64 -6.42
C GLU A 22 -4.97 -17.31 -6.28
N ASN A 23 -3.64 -17.35 -6.23
CA ASN A 23 -2.79 -16.17 -6.15
C ASN A 23 -3.03 -15.27 -4.91
N TRP A 24 -3.63 -15.82 -3.85
CA TRP A 24 -3.92 -15.11 -2.59
C TRP A 24 -2.67 -14.45 -1.97
N TYR A 25 -1.49 -14.96 -2.28
CA TYR A 25 -0.19 -14.50 -1.80
C TYR A 25 0.31 -13.25 -2.52
N LEU A 26 -0.25 -12.88 -3.68
CA LEU A 26 0.17 -11.69 -4.42
C LEU A 26 -0.14 -10.42 -3.61
N PRO A 27 0.74 -9.40 -3.61
CA PRO A 27 0.58 -8.23 -2.76
C PRO A 27 -0.73 -7.47 -2.97
N GLN A 28 -1.18 -7.33 -4.22
CA GLN A 28 -2.43 -6.65 -4.54
C GLN A 28 -3.64 -7.43 -4.00
N GLU A 29 -3.68 -8.75 -4.21
CA GLU A 29 -4.77 -9.61 -3.73
C GLU A 29 -4.81 -9.68 -2.20
N THR A 30 -3.65 -9.87 -1.56
CA THR A 30 -3.55 -9.82 -0.10
C THR A 30 -4.04 -8.47 0.45
N SER A 31 -3.62 -7.36 -0.16
CA SER A 31 -4.06 -6.01 0.23
C SER A 31 -5.56 -5.81 0.09
N THR A 32 -6.19 -6.34 -0.97
CA THR A 32 -7.64 -6.26 -1.16
C THR A 32 -8.38 -7.09 -0.11
N GLN A 33 -8.00 -8.36 0.06
CA GLN A 33 -8.71 -9.29 0.94
C GLN A 33 -8.59 -8.92 2.43
N LEU A 34 -7.45 -8.34 2.85
CA LEU A 34 -7.22 -7.95 4.24
C LEU A 34 -7.52 -6.47 4.54
N PHE A 35 -7.94 -5.70 3.53
CA PHE A 35 -8.21 -4.25 3.65
C PHE A 35 -9.15 -3.91 4.82
N HIS A 36 -10.23 -4.68 4.98
CA HIS A 36 -11.22 -4.43 6.02
C HIS A 36 -10.67 -4.70 7.42
N LEU A 37 -9.86 -5.75 7.57
CA LEU A 37 -9.24 -6.10 8.85
C LEU A 37 -8.22 -5.04 9.27
N GLU A 38 -7.38 -4.59 8.34
CA GLU A 38 -6.44 -3.49 8.58
C GLU A 38 -7.18 -2.18 8.93
N THR A 39 -8.27 -1.88 8.21
CA THR A 39 -9.08 -0.68 8.44
C THR A 39 -9.74 -0.69 9.82
N LEU A 40 -10.26 -1.84 10.24
CA LEU A 40 -10.86 -2.06 11.56
C LEU A 40 -9.83 -1.90 12.69
N ASP A 41 -8.66 -2.51 12.56
CA ASP A 41 -7.58 -2.38 13.55
C ASP A 41 -7.16 -0.93 13.75
N ARG A 42 -6.95 -0.20 12.64
CA ARG A 42 -6.66 1.23 12.70
C ARG A 42 -7.82 2.01 13.32
N ALA A 43 -9.07 1.68 12.97
CA ALA A 43 -10.24 2.35 13.52
C ALA A 43 -10.41 2.12 15.03
N LEU A 44 -10.08 0.94 15.53
CA LEU A 44 -10.06 0.66 16.96
C LEU A 44 -9.01 1.53 17.68
N ARG A 45 -7.78 1.58 17.17
CA ARG A 45 -6.70 2.39 17.75
C ARG A 45 -7.01 3.89 17.74
N GLU A 46 -7.68 4.37 16.69
CA GLU A 46 -8.04 5.77 16.51
C GLU A 46 -9.43 6.14 17.09
N GLN A 47 -10.08 5.20 17.79
CA GLN A 47 -11.43 5.37 18.36
C GLN A 47 -12.47 5.83 17.33
N ARG A 48 -12.40 5.27 16.12
CA ARG A 48 -13.31 5.55 14.99
C ARG A 48 -14.46 4.54 14.86
N ILE A 49 -14.69 3.73 15.89
CA ILE A 49 -15.82 2.81 15.94
C ILE A 49 -16.81 3.29 17.02
N LEU A 50 -18.08 3.43 16.64
CA LEU A 50 -19.19 3.78 17.54
C LEU A 50 -20.44 3.03 17.10
N ASP A 51 -21.17 2.43 18.03
CA ASP A 51 -22.41 1.68 17.78
C ASP A 51 -22.30 0.60 16.68
N GLY A 52 -21.13 -0.04 16.60
CA GLY A 52 -20.84 -1.05 15.57
C GLY A 52 -20.66 -0.47 14.16
N ILE A 53 -20.50 0.85 14.01
CA ILE A 53 -20.13 1.52 12.77
C ILE A 53 -18.65 1.89 12.83
N CYS A 54 -17.87 1.41 11.87
CA CYS A 54 -16.50 1.86 11.65
C CYS A 54 -16.50 3.04 10.66
N VAL A 55 -16.17 4.24 11.14
CA VAL A 55 -16.11 5.46 10.33
C VAL A 55 -14.85 5.46 9.47
N THR A 56 -14.99 5.56 8.15
CA THR A 56 -13.87 5.50 7.19
C THR A 56 -13.72 6.76 6.34
N SER A 57 -14.74 7.62 6.26
CA SER A 57 -14.68 8.86 5.49
C SER A 57 -15.26 10.05 6.24
N TRP A 58 -14.87 11.25 5.81
CA TRP A 58 -15.23 12.50 6.45
C TRP A 58 -15.60 13.56 5.41
N ASP A 59 -16.61 14.36 5.72
CA ASP A 59 -16.85 15.63 5.04
C ASP A 59 -15.99 16.71 5.69
N LEU A 60 -15.36 17.53 4.86
CA LEU A 60 -14.48 18.62 5.28
C LEU A 60 -15.14 19.96 4.95
N GLU A 61 -15.37 20.76 5.98
CA GLU A 61 -15.70 22.18 5.85
C GLU A 61 -14.40 22.97 5.98
N PHE A 62 -14.07 23.78 4.98
CA PHE A 62 -12.87 24.63 4.97
C PHE A 62 -13.16 26.03 5.49
N ASN A 63 -12.16 26.68 6.09
CA ASN A 63 -12.25 28.08 6.47
C ASN A 63 -12.43 28.95 5.21
N ARG A 64 -13.40 29.88 5.25
CA ARG A 64 -13.61 30.81 4.13
C ARG A 64 -12.54 31.91 4.08
N ASP A 65 -11.98 32.26 5.23
CA ASP A 65 -11.12 33.43 5.40
C ASP A 65 -9.62 33.08 5.54
N GLY A 66 -9.24 31.82 5.32
CA GLY A 66 -7.85 31.39 5.42
C GLY A 66 -7.63 29.90 5.16
N PRO A 67 -6.37 29.45 5.11
CA PRO A 67 -6.06 28.03 4.94
C PRO A 67 -6.49 27.23 6.18
N GLY A 68 -7.04 26.04 5.96
CA GLY A 68 -7.34 25.07 7.02
C GLY A 68 -8.76 24.52 7.01
N ILE A 69 -8.92 23.39 7.71
CA ILE A 69 -10.21 22.72 7.92
C ILE A 69 -10.89 23.39 9.10
N LYS A 70 -12.09 23.93 8.87
CA LYS A 70 -12.98 24.50 9.89
C LYS A 70 -13.69 23.42 10.70
N ARG A 71 -14.18 22.39 10.02
CA ARG A 71 -14.92 21.28 10.63
C ARG A 71 -14.71 20.00 9.84
N GLN A 72 -14.59 18.89 10.56
CA GLN A 72 -14.57 17.56 10.00
C GLN A 72 -15.74 16.76 10.59
N THR A 73 -16.57 16.16 9.74
CA THR A 73 -17.71 15.33 10.19
C THR A 73 -17.71 13.96 9.52
N PRO A 74 -17.87 12.86 10.27
CA PRO A 74 -18.02 11.51 9.71
C PRO A 74 -19.05 11.45 8.58
N SER A 75 -18.66 11.06 7.37
CA SER A 75 -19.59 11.00 6.23
C SER A 75 -19.94 9.58 5.80
N GLY A 76 -19.04 8.63 6.08
CA GLY A 76 -19.18 7.26 5.61
C GLY A 76 -18.41 6.25 6.46
N GLY A 77 -18.82 5.00 6.31
CA GLY A 77 -18.27 3.87 7.06
C GLY A 77 -18.85 2.55 6.59
N PHE A 78 -18.66 1.53 7.39
CA PHE A 78 -19.32 0.22 7.25
C PHE A 78 -19.73 -0.32 8.62
N LEU A 79 -20.69 -1.24 8.63
CA LEU A 79 -21.11 -1.92 9.84
C LEU A 79 -20.14 -3.05 10.15
N VAL A 80 -19.60 -3.08 11.37
CA VAL A 80 -18.65 -4.10 11.83
C VAL A 80 -19.27 -5.50 11.75
N LYS A 81 -20.58 -5.62 12.01
CA LYS A 81 -21.30 -6.90 11.93
C LYS A 81 -21.33 -7.49 10.52
N ASP A 82 -21.29 -6.66 9.49
CA ASP A 82 -21.32 -7.14 8.10
C ASP A 82 -20.01 -7.83 7.75
N LEU A 83 -18.90 -7.39 8.37
CA LEU A 83 -17.59 -8.06 8.29
C LEU A 83 -17.49 -9.27 9.22
N ALA A 84 -18.21 -9.26 10.36
CA ALA A 84 -18.21 -10.39 11.29
C ALA A 84 -18.78 -11.67 10.67
N GLY A 85 -19.63 -11.56 9.64
CA GLY A 85 -20.08 -12.72 8.85
C GLY A 85 -18.95 -13.38 8.06
N ASP A 86 -17.99 -12.60 7.56
CA ASP A 86 -16.89 -13.08 6.72
C ASP A 86 -15.68 -13.57 7.53
N TYR A 87 -15.42 -12.98 8.69
CA TYR A 87 -14.21 -13.24 9.48
C TYR A 87 -14.48 -13.82 10.88
N GLY A 88 -15.74 -13.77 11.36
CA GLY A 88 -16.12 -14.09 12.73
C GLY A 88 -15.91 -12.92 13.71
N ASP A 89 -15.60 -13.24 14.96
CA ASP A 89 -15.32 -12.25 16.02
C ASP A 89 -13.94 -11.57 15.83
N LEU A 90 -13.86 -10.26 16.03
CA LEU A 90 -12.62 -9.48 15.99
C LEU A 90 -11.56 -10.00 16.95
N THR A 91 -11.96 -10.52 18.11
CA THR A 91 -11.05 -11.15 19.08
C THR A 91 -10.33 -12.35 18.46
N LYS A 92 -11.06 -13.14 17.65
CA LYS A 92 -10.50 -14.28 16.93
C LYS A 92 -9.55 -13.83 15.82
N VAL A 93 -9.88 -12.74 15.12
CA VAL A 93 -8.99 -12.14 14.12
C VAL A 93 -7.68 -11.68 14.75
N GLN A 94 -7.76 -10.93 15.85
CA GLN A 94 -6.60 -10.44 16.58
C GLN A 94 -5.70 -11.58 17.05
N SER A 95 -6.24 -12.54 17.78
CA SER A 95 -5.47 -13.70 18.25
C SER A 95 -4.84 -14.53 17.12
N THR A 96 -5.54 -14.66 15.98
CA THR A 96 -4.99 -15.32 14.79
C THR A 96 -3.80 -14.54 14.22
N CYS A 97 -3.91 -13.22 14.12
CA CYS A 97 -2.81 -12.37 13.63
C CYS A 97 -1.65 -12.28 14.64
N GLU A 98 -1.93 -12.30 15.94
CA GLU A 98 -0.92 -12.32 17.02
C GLU A 98 -0.06 -13.58 16.99
N ALA A 99 -0.67 -14.73 16.70
CA ALA A 99 0.04 -16.01 16.60
C ALA A 99 0.72 -16.22 15.24
N CYS A 100 0.52 -15.33 14.26
CA CYS A 100 0.98 -15.55 12.89
C CYS A 100 2.48 -15.23 12.74
N VAL A 101 3.26 -16.21 12.31
CA VAL A 101 4.71 -16.08 12.04
C VAL A 101 5.04 -15.05 10.97
N ALA A 102 4.11 -14.81 10.04
CA ALA A 102 4.26 -13.82 8.98
C ALA A 102 3.87 -12.40 9.42
N ASN A 103 3.45 -12.19 10.67
CA ASN A 103 3.09 -10.85 11.12
C ASN A 103 4.35 -10.00 11.35
N ALA A 104 4.65 -9.09 10.43
CA ALA A 104 5.78 -8.17 10.50
C ALA A 104 5.57 -7.01 11.50
N SER A 105 4.61 -7.11 12.42
CA SER A 105 4.47 -6.21 13.56
C SER A 105 4.50 -6.96 14.90
N ALA A 106 4.77 -8.27 14.88
CA ALA A 106 4.85 -9.08 16.09
C ALA A 106 5.99 -8.58 17.00
N GLY A 107 5.64 -8.09 18.20
CA GLY A 107 6.59 -7.57 19.19
C GLY A 107 6.65 -6.04 19.34
N GLN A 108 6.00 -5.28 18.45
CA GLN A 108 5.90 -3.81 18.54
C GLN A 108 4.46 -3.33 18.83
N GLY A 109 3.63 -4.21 19.37
CA GLY A 109 2.17 -4.09 19.37
C GLY A 109 1.62 -4.75 18.12
N THR A 110 0.98 -5.92 18.28
CA THR A 110 0.55 -6.71 17.14
C THR A 110 -0.49 -5.96 16.30
N LYS A 111 -0.16 -5.73 15.03
CA LYS A 111 -1.09 -5.21 14.03
C LYS A 111 -1.90 -6.36 13.42
N VAL A 112 -3.21 -6.21 13.32
CA VAL A 112 -4.03 -7.12 12.49
C VAL A 112 -3.60 -6.98 11.03
N ALA A 113 -3.49 -8.11 10.33
CA ALA A 113 -3.01 -8.17 8.93
C ALA A 113 -1.60 -7.58 8.71
N GLY A 114 -0.72 -7.63 9.73
CA GLY A 114 0.66 -7.15 9.61
C GLY A 114 1.58 -7.94 8.67
N CYS A 115 1.07 -8.96 7.96
CA CYS A 115 1.79 -9.77 6.98
C CYS A 115 1.85 -9.16 5.57
N HIS A 116 1.32 -7.96 5.39
CA HIS A 116 1.42 -7.19 4.16
C HIS A 116 1.51 -5.70 4.47
N GLY A 117 1.87 -4.91 3.46
CA GLY A 117 1.93 -3.48 3.61
C GLY A 117 2.22 -2.77 2.31
N THR A 118 2.37 -1.46 2.44
CA THR A 118 2.75 -0.56 1.35
C THR A 118 3.90 0.32 1.79
N PHE A 119 4.80 0.60 0.87
CA PHE A 119 5.88 1.55 1.04
C PHE A 119 5.79 2.61 -0.07
N ASP A 120 5.60 3.87 0.32
CA ASP A 120 5.39 5.01 -0.60
C ASP A 120 6.67 5.84 -0.66
N VAL A 121 7.39 5.71 -1.77
CA VAL A 121 8.61 6.45 -2.07
C VAL A 121 8.50 6.91 -3.50
N ASP A 122 8.87 8.17 -3.78
CA ASP A 122 8.93 8.68 -5.14
C ASP A 122 10.07 7.98 -5.89
N PRO A 123 9.79 7.07 -6.85
CA PRO A 123 10.81 6.29 -7.51
C PRO A 123 11.72 7.13 -8.43
N ASP A 124 11.28 8.34 -8.80
CA ASP A 124 11.98 9.25 -9.70
C ASP A 124 12.70 10.38 -8.93
N SER A 125 12.72 10.33 -7.59
CA SER A 125 13.43 11.32 -6.76
C SER A 125 14.94 11.25 -6.96
N GLN A 126 15.55 12.40 -7.29
CA GLN A 126 17.00 12.51 -7.40
C GLN A 126 17.69 12.35 -6.05
N GLU A 127 17.04 12.77 -4.97
CA GLU A 127 17.52 12.62 -3.60
C GLU A 127 17.59 11.14 -3.21
N LEU A 128 16.54 10.36 -3.51
CA LEU A 128 16.54 8.91 -3.30
C LEU A 128 17.66 8.24 -4.11
N GLU A 129 17.77 8.56 -5.39
CA GLU A 129 18.79 7.96 -6.25
C GLU A 129 20.21 8.26 -5.76
N ALA A 130 20.48 9.52 -5.39
CA ALA A 130 21.77 9.91 -4.82
C ALA A 130 22.06 9.18 -3.49
N LEU A 131 21.05 9.05 -2.62
CA LEU A 131 21.15 8.33 -1.36
C LEU A 131 21.51 6.85 -1.60
N LEU A 132 20.77 6.16 -2.47
CA LEU A 132 20.99 4.74 -2.76
C LEU A 132 22.36 4.51 -3.39
N ARG A 133 22.77 5.33 -4.36
CA ARG A 133 24.10 5.22 -4.99
C ARG A 133 25.23 5.46 -4.00
N ARG A 134 25.09 6.46 -3.12
CA ARG A 134 26.07 6.71 -2.05
C ARG A 134 26.22 5.49 -1.14
N ILE A 135 25.12 4.90 -0.68
CA ILE A 135 25.15 3.70 0.18
C ILE A 135 25.83 2.53 -0.53
N VAL A 136 25.47 2.28 -1.80
CA VAL A 136 26.07 1.21 -2.61
C VAL A 136 27.59 1.39 -2.73
N GLN A 137 28.05 2.63 -2.91
CA GLN A 137 29.47 2.95 -3.01
C GLN A 137 30.19 2.82 -1.66
N GLU A 138 29.65 3.40 -0.59
CA GLU A 138 30.25 3.38 0.76
C GLU A 138 30.38 1.96 1.33
N HIS A 139 29.37 1.11 1.07
CA HIS A 139 29.38 -0.29 1.48
C HIS A 139 30.10 -1.22 0.49
N GLN A 140 30.54 -0.71 -0.67
CA GLN A 140 31.24 -1.47 -1.70
C GLN A 140 30.45 -2.70 -2.22
N ILE A 141 29.12 -2.59 -2.27
CA ILE A 141 28.21 -3.70 -2.63
C ILE A 141 27.79 -3.70 -4.11
N GLU A 142 28.37 -2.85 -4.95
CA GLU A 142 27.97 -2.69 -6.36
C GLU A 142 28.02 -4.02 -7.16
N THR A 143 29.08 -4.81 -6.98
CA THR A 143 29.21 -6.10 -7.68
C THR A 143 28.14 -7.09 -7.23
N SER A 144 27.88 -7.19 -5.92
CA SER A 144 26.83 -8.05 -5.36
C SER A 144 25.45 -7.60 -5.86
N LEU A 145 25.22 -6.29 -5.92
CA LEU A 145 23.97 -5.71 -6.39
C LEU A 145 23.70 -6.06 -7.85
N LYS A 146 24.70 -5.89 -8.74
CA LYS A 146 24.60 -6.24 -10.17
C LYS A 146 24.41 -7.75 -10.40
N ALA A 147 24.92 -8.59 -9.49
CA ALA A 147 24.70 -10.02 -9.55
C ALA A 147 23.30 -10.44 -9.04
N ALA A 148 22.74 -9.69 -8.10
CA ALA A 148 21.47 -10.00 -7.46
C ALA A 148 20.25 -9.39 -8.15
N PHE A 149 20.39 -8.20 -8.74
CA PHE A 149 19.29 -7.43 -9.33
C PHE A 149 19.55 -7.09 -10.79
N GLN A 150 18.46 -6.88 -11.53
CA GLN A 150 18.53 -6.47 -12.92
C GLN A 150 18.88 -4.98 -13.00
N GLU A 151 19.75 -4.61 -13.94
CA GLU A 151 20.20 -3.23 -14.07
C GLU A 151 19.06 -2.29 -14.48
N THR A 152 18.90 -1.20 -13.73
CA THR A 152 17.98 -0.10 -14.04
C THR A 152 18.61 1.25 -13.69
N ASP A 153 18.11 2.31 -14.31
CA ASP A 153 18.38 3.69 -13.95
C ASP A 153 17.08 4.49 -13.97
N PRO A 154 16.54 4.97 -12.83
CA PRO A 154 17.07 4.91 -11.46
C PRO A 154 17.22 3.50 -10.87
N LEU A 155 18.07 3.35 -9.84
CA LEU A 155 18.37 2.07 -9.19
C LEU A 155 17.14 1.49 -8.47
N TRP A 156 16.28 2.35 -7.92
CA TRP A 156 15.10 1.96 -7.16
C TRP A 156 14.22 0.93 -7.88
N TYR A 157 14.07 1.07 -9.21
CA TYR A 157 13.25 0.17 -10.02
C TYR A 157 13.75 -1.27 -10.04
N SER A 158 15.06 -1.50 -9.89
CA SER A 158 15.67 -2.84 -9.93
C SER A 158 15.17 -3.76 -8.82
N PHE A 159 14.87 -3.20 -7.65
CA PHE A 159 14.54 -3.95 -6.44
C PHE A 159 13.19 -4.67 -6.52
N TRP A 160 12.30 -4.25 -7.44
CA TRP A 160 10.90 -4.67 -7.48
C TRP A 160 10.53 -5.50 -8.71
N ILE A 161 11.51 -5.86 -9.55
CA ILE A 161 11.26 -6.60 -10.79
C ILE A 161 10.98 -8.09 -10.51
N GLU A 162 11.77 -8.70 -9.63
CA GLU A 162 11.67 -10.12 -9.30
C GLU A 162 10.83 -10.35 -8.04
N SER A 163 9.89 -11.30 -8.12
CA SER A 163 8.98 -11.65 -7.03
C SER A 163 8.62 -13.14 -7.15
N PRO A 164 8.68 -13.94 -6.06
CA PRO A 164 9.15 -13.57 -4.72
C PRO A 164 10.64 -13.19 -4.71
N MET A 165 11.06 -12.39 -3.72
CA MET A 165 12.45 -11.98 -3.57
C MET A 165 13.31 -13.16 -3.08
N LYS A 166 14.50 -13.31 -3.65
CA LYS A 166 15.49 -14.32 -3.23
C LYS A 166 16.15 -13.91 -1.90
N PRO A 167 16.63 -14.86 -1.07
CA PRO A 167 17.30 -14.54 0.20
C PRO A 167 18.42 -13.50 0.08
N HIS A 168 19.33 -13.67 -0.89
CA HIS A 168 20.42 -12.72 -1.11
C HIS A 168 19.93 -11.32 -1.53
N GLN A 169 18.86 -11.23 -2.33
CA GLN A 169 18.24 -9.94 -2.67
C GLN A 169 17.69 -9.26 -1.42
N MET A 170 17.03 -10.02 -0.53
CA MET A 170 16.49 -9.50 0.72
C MET A 170 17.58 -9.06 1.71
N GLU A 171 18.70 -9.78 1.79
CA GLU A 171 19.84 -9.40 2.63
C GLU A 171 20.45 -8.07 2.19
N LEU A 172 20.74 -7.92 0.88
CA LEU A 172 21.27 -6.68 0.31
C LEU A 172 20.29 -5.52 0.49
N LEU A 173 19.01 -5.74 0.22
CA LEU A 173 17.99 -4.70 0.36
C LEU A 173 17.80 -4.28 1.82
N ARG A 174 17.86 -5.24 2.75
CA ARG A 174 17.84 -4.96 4.18
C ARG A 174 19.03 -4.10 4.60
N GLU A 175 20.24 -4.43 4.14
CA GLU A 175 21.44 -3.64 4.40
C GLU A 175 21.26 -2.20 3.89
N ILE A 176 20.87 -2.04 2.62
CA ILE A 176 20.69 -0.72 2.00
C ILE A 176 19.63 0.10 2.74
N LEU A 177 18.45 -0.46 2.99
CA LEU A 177 17.34 0.26 3.61
C LEU A 177 17.61 0.56 5.10
N SER A 178 18.31 -0.32 5.81
CA SER A 178 18.70 -0.06 7.20
C SER A 178 19.73 1.05 7.30
N THR A 179 20.73 1.06 6.41
CA THR A 179 21.69 2.17 6.33
C THR A 179 20.96 3.46 5.98
N ALA A 180 20.11 3.45 4.96
CA ALA A 180 19.35 4.63 4.54
C ALA A 180 18.50 5.20 5.67
N ALA A 181 17.82 4.35 6.43
CA ALA A 181 17.04 4.74 7.60
C ALA A 181 17.89 5.35 8.74
N SER A 182 19.18 5.00 8.84
CA SER A 182 20.07 5.49 9.90
C SER A 182 20.73 6.83 9.58
N VAL A 183 20.81 7.20 8.30
CA VAL A 183 21.50 8.42 7.83
C VAL A 183 20.53 9.50 7.37
N ASP A 184 19.25 9.17 7.23
CA ASP A 184 18.24 10.06 6.68
C ASP A 184 17.14 10.40 7.69
N ASP A 185 17.21 11.61 8.27
CA ASP A 185 16.14 12.22 9.05
C ASP A 185 15.03 12.82 8.16
N SER A 186 15.24 12.86 6.84
CA SER A 186 14.25 13.35 5.89
C SER A 186 13.26 12.22 5.56
N GLN A 187 11.98 12.57 5.41
CA GLN A 187 10.87 11.62 5.24
C GLN A 187 10.90 10.82 3.92
N VAL A 188 12.04 10.74 3.22
CA VAL A 188 12.22 10.09 1.91
C VAL A 188 11.79 8.62 1.97
N LEU A 189 12.04 7.94 3.08
CA LEU A 189 11.68 6.53 3.27
C LEU A 189 10.45 6.37 4.17
N GLN A 190 9.37 7.12 3.97
CA GLN A 190 8.16 6.97 4.80
C GLN A 190 7.57 5.55 4.72
N GLY A 191 7.50 4.86 5.85
CA GLY A 191 6.93 3.50 5.94
C GLY A 191 7.92 2.35 5.76
N HIS A 192 9.22 2.62 5.62
CA HIS A 192 10.25 1.59 5.45
C HIS A 192 10.34 0.61 6.63
N ALA A 193 10.08 1.06 7.86
CA ALA A 193 10.26 0.26 9.07
C ALA A 193 9.42 -1.03 9.05
N HIS A 194 8.18 -0.96 8.56
CA HIS A 194 7.32 -2.14 8.46
C HIS A 194 7.84 -3.12 7.39
N PHE A 195 8.38 -2.61 6.29
CA PHE A 195 8.98 -3.45 5.25
C PHE A 195 10.32 -4.07 5.69
N LEU A 196 11.16 -3.36 6.43
CA LEU A 196 12.37 -3.91 7.05
C LEU A 196 12.04 -5.08 7.97
N GLU A 197 10.99 -4.97 8.77
CA GLU A 197 10.55 -6.08 9.61
C GLU A 197 10.02 -7.24 8.76
N ALA A 198 9.34 -6.98 7.64
CA ALA A 198 8.93 -8.03 6.71
C ALA A 198 10.13 -8.78 6.09
N LEU A 199 11.20 -8.06 5.73
CA LEU A 199 12.47 -8.67 5.27
C LEU A 199 13.07 -9.55 6.36
N ASN A 200 13.13 -9.08 7.61
CA ASN A 200 13.64 -9.86 8.73
C ASN A 200 12.79 -11.12 8.98
N ARG A 201 11.47 -11.02 8.92
CA ARG A 201 10.56 -12.17 9.08
C ARG A 201 10.74 -13.20 7.98
N SER A 202 10.80 -12.74 6.73
CA SER A 202 11.06 -13.59 5.57
C SER A 202 12.37 -14.37 5.74
N LEU A 203 13.46 -13.69 6.09
CA LEU A 203 14.78 -14.30 6.26
C LEU A 203 14.84 -15.28 7.45
N THR A 204 14.23 -14.93 8.58
CA THR A 204 14.31 -15.73 9.81
C THR A 204 13.37 -16.93 9.82
N SER A 205 12.21 -16.80 9.18
CA SER A 205 11.16 -17.83 9.17
C SER A 205 11.04 -18.54 7.82
N GLU A 206 11.92 -18.22 6.87
CA GLU A 206 11.95 -18.76 5.50
C GLU A 206 10.61 -18.62 4.74
N ILE A 207 9.91 -17.50 4.96
CA ILE A 207 8.60 -17.22 4.35
C ILE A 207 8.80 -16.41 3.07
N PRO A 208 8.30 -16.84 1.89
CA PRO A 208 8.45 -16.05 0.66
C PRO A 208 7.86 -14.64 0.81
N LEU A 209 8.67 -13.64 0.44
CA LEU A 209 8.28 -12.23 0.40
C LEU A 209 7.99 -11.84 -1.05
N HIS A 210 6.73 -11.56 -1.35
CA HIS A 210 6.32 -11.02 -2.64
C HIS A 210 6.35 -9.50 -2.60
N VAL A 211 6.84 -8.91 -3.68
CA VAL A 211 6.85 -7.47 -3.90
C VAL A 211 6.29 -7.13 -5.27
N ILE A 212 5.75 -5.93 -5.41
CA ILE A 212 5.38 -5.32 -6.69
C ILE A 212 5.43 -3.80 -6.57
N LEU A 213 6.05 -3.14 -7.55
CA LEU A 213 5.88 -1.69 -7.73
C LEU A 213 4.58 -1.44 -8.49
N MET A 214 3.63 -0.75 -7.87
CA MET A 214 2.38 -0.41 -8.54
C MET A 214 2.63 0.63 -9.63
N PRO A 215 2.09 0.43 -10.84
CA PRO A 215 2.17 1.43 -11.89
C PRO A 215 1.38 2.68 -11.49
N ARG A 216 1.75 3.81 -12.08
CA ARG A 216 1.03 5.06 -11.87
C ARG A 216 -0.38 4.96 -12.47
N GLY A 217 -1.34 5.55 -11.79
CA GLY A 217 -2.74 5.50 -12.19
C GLY A 217 -3.51 6.72 -11.71
N HIS A 218 -4.82 6.59 -11.72
CA HIS A 218 -5.75 7.62 -11.27
C HIS A 218 -7.04 6.98 -10.79
N VAL A 219 -7.63 7.54 -9.73
CA VAL A 219 -8.96 7.16 -9.26
C VAL A 219 -9.91 8.33 -9.41
N ASP A 220 -10.97 8.12 -10.19
CA ASP A 220 -12.02 9.11 -10.39
C ASP A 220 -13.37 8.48 -10.74
N PHE A 221 -14.46 9.08 -10.27
CA PHE A 221 -15.85 8.67 -10.53
C PHE A 221 -16.12 7.16 -10.38
N GLY A 222 -15.42 6.49 -9.46
CA GLY A 222 -15.55 5.05 -9.24
C GLY A 222 -14.83 4.18 -10.28
N PHE A 223 -13.88 4.74 -11.02
CA PHE A 223 -12.98 4.04 -11.92
C PHE A 223 -11.54 4.12 -11.41
N TYR A 224 -10.80 3.04 -11.63
CA TYR A 224 -9.36 3.00 -11.48
C TYR A 224 -8.73 2.85 -12.86
N THR A 225 -7.97 3.85 -13.26
CA THR A 225 -7.20 3.86 -14.50
C THR A 225 -5.72 3.61 -14.17
N VAL A 226 -5.12 2.65 -14.86
CA VAL A 226 -3.67 2.42 -14.87
C VAL A 226 -3.10 3.01 -16.15
N PHE A 227 -2.14 3.92 -16.01
CA PHE A 227 -1.47 4.53 -17.16
C PHE A 227 -0.47 3.56 -17.81
N PRO A 228 -0.10 3.78 -19.08
CA PRO A 228 0.93 2.99 -19.74
C PRO A 228 2.24 2.96 -18.95
N HIS A 229 2.75 1.76 -18.73
CA HIS A 229 3.97 1.53 -17.95
C HIS A 229 4.77 0.37 -18.55
N CYS A 230 6.05 0.31 -18.21
CA CYS A 230 6.88 -0.84 -18.58
C CYS A 230 6.39 -2.10 -17.87
N PRO A 231 6.10 -3.21 -18.56
CA PRO A 231 5.61 -4.44 -17.91
C PRO A 231 6.66 -5.10 -17.00
N ARG A 232 7.95 -4.80 -17.21
CA ARG A 232 9.07 -5.34 -16.43
C ARG A 232 9.33 -4.55 -15.15
N CYS A 233 9.71 -3.27 -15.26
CA CYS A 233 10.08 -2.45 -14.10
C CYS A 233 8.96 -1.54 -13.59
N ARG A 234 7.81 -1.48 -14.26
CA ARG A 234 6.64 -0.65 -13.89
C ARG A 234 6.90 0.86 -13.93
N ALA A 235 8.03 1.31 -14.46
CA ALA A 235 8.28 2.73 -14.76
C ALA A 235 7.18 3.29 -15.68
N SER A 236 6.77 4.52 -15.40
CA SER A 236 5.78 5.23 -16.21
C SER A 236 6.30 5.45 -17.64
N THR A 237 5.48 5.18 -18.65
CA THR A 237 5.83 5.53 -20.03
C THR A 237 5.70 7.04 -20.22
N PRO A 238 6.66 7.74 -20.85
CA PRO A 238 6.62 9.20 -21.06
C PRO A 238 5.66 9.61 -22.19
N VAL A 239 4.42 9.13 -22.12
CA VAL A 239 3.33 9.50 -23.02
C VAL A 239 2.37 10.45 -22.31
N LYS A 240 1.73 11.34 -23.08
CA LYS A 240 0.68 12.23 -22.54
C LYS A 240 -0.41 11.38 -21.87
N ARG A 241 -0.83 11.73 -20.66
CA ARG A 241 -1.94 11.06 -19.97
C ARG A 241 -3.28 11.44 -20.60
N TRP A 242 -4.32 10.64 -20.33
CA TRP A 242 -5.70 10.94 -20.74
C TRP A 242 -5.90 10.98 -22.26
N GLN A 243 -5.27 10.04 -22.96
CA GLN A 243 -5.45 9.88 -24.39
C GLN A 243 -6.53 8.83 -24.69
N THR A 244 -7.32 9.06 -25.74
CA THR A 244 -8.32 8.09 -26.24
C THR A 244 -7.67 6.79 -26.70
N ALA A 245 -6.44 6.86 -27.20
CA ALA A 245 -5.61 5.72 -27.54
C ALA A 245 -4.14 6.06 -27.25
N TYR A 246 -3.40 5.09 -26.73
CA TYR A 246 -1.96 5.21 -26.51
C TYR A 246 -1.18 4.64 -27.72
N PRO A 247 0.13 4.95 -27.83
CA PRO A 247 0.97 4.42 -28.90
C PRO A 247 0.89 2.88 -29.02
N LYS A 248 0.77 2.41 -30.26
CA LYS A 248 0.71 0.98 -30.62
C LYS A 248 2.02 0.43 -31.16
N ASP A 249 2.99 1.31 -31.40
CA ASP A 249 4.33 0.92 -31.81
C ASP A 249 5.15 0.45 -30.61
N THR A 250 6.15 -0.37 -30.87
CA THR A 250 7.10 -0.83 -29.85
C THR A 250 7.86 0.36 -29.26
N TYR A 251 7.86 0.44 -27.94
CA TYR A 251 8.62 1.41 -27.15
C TYR A 251 9.67 0.68 -26.33
N ARG A 252 10.88 1.26 -26.24
CA ARG A 252 11.97 0.75 -25.41
C ARG A 252 12.02 1.55 -24.11
N CYS A 253 11.85 0.87 -22.98
CA CYS A 253 11.89 1.48 -21.65
C CYS A 253 13.22 2.19 -21.40
N GLU A 254 13.17 3.47 -21.03
CA GLU A 254 14.36 4.26 -20.66
C GLU A 254 15.00 3.78 -19.35
N VAL A 255 14.23 3.13 -18.47
CA VAL A 255 14.71 2.68 -17.15
C VAL A 255 15.38 1.31 -17.18
N CYS A 256 14.78 0.31 -17.83
CA CYS A 256 15.28 -1.07 -17.82
C CYS A 256 15.59 -1.64 -19.21
N GLY A 257 15.41 -0.85 -20.27
CA GLY A 257 15.69 -1.25 -21.65
C GLY A 257 14.71 -2.26 -22.27
N ALA A 258 13.68 -2.72 -21.55
CA ALA A 258 12.71 -3.67 -22.08
C ALA A 258 11.83 -3.06 -23.19
N GLU A 259 11.55 -3.83 -24.22
CA GLU A 259 10.65 -3.45 -25.32
C GLU A 259 9.21 -3.90 -25.03
N TYR A 260 8.24 -3.02 -25.25
CA TYR A 260 6.81 -3.29 -25.04
C TYR A 260 5.92 -2.33 -25.84
N ILE A 261 4.63 -2.64 -25.97
CA ILE A 261 3.65 -1.75 -26.60
C ILE A 261 2.87 -1.01 -25.50
N PRO A 262 2.98 0.33 -25.37
CA PRO A 262 2.33 1.09 -24.29
C PRO A 262 0.83 0.86 -24.19
N ASN A 263 0.13 0.71 -25.32
CA ASN A 263 -1.31 0.49 -25.36
C ASN A 263 -1.77 -0.86 -24.78
N GLU A 264 -0.87 -1.85 -24.65
CA GLU A 264 -1.17 -3.17 -24.07
C GLU A 264 -1.01 -3.20 -22.55
N HIS A 265 -0.36 -2.18 -21.97
CA HIS A 265 -0.05 -2.11 -20.55
C HIS A 265 -0.73 -0.91 -19.88
N GLN A 266 -2.00 -0.72 -20.22
CA GLN A 266 -2.90 0.25 -19.61
C GLN A 266 -4.26 -0.40 -19.37
N SER A 267 -5.01 0.11 -18.41
CA SER A 267 -6.37 -0.37 -18.16
C SER A 267 -7.23 0.71 -17.55
N THR A 268 -8.53 0.61 -17.74
CA THR A 268 -9.51 1.34 -16.94
C THR A 268 -10.58 0.36 -16.53
N THR A 269 -10.69 0.12 -15.23
CA THR A 269 -11.65 -0.79 -14.65
C THR A 269 -12.56 -0.02 -13.73
N ARG A 270 -13.85 -0.30 -13.78
CA ARG A 270 -14.76 0.17 -12.73
C ARG A 270 -14.28 -0.43 -11.42
N MET A 271 -14.13 0.40 -10.40
CA MET A 271 -13.87 -0.09 -9.06
C MET A 271 -15.14 -0.78 -8.60
N GLU A 272 -15.10 -2.11 -8.58
CA GLU A 272 -16.02 -2.90 -7.79
C GLU A 272 -15.61 -2.67 -6.34
N LEU A 273 -16.16 -1.62 -5.76
CA LEU A 273 -16.14 -1.45 -4.33
C LEU A 273 -17.11 -2.50 -3.79
N ASP A 274 -16.59 -3.68 -3.44
CA ASP A 274 -17.34 -4.71 -2.70
C ASP A 274 -17.85 -4.18 -1.35
N TRP A 275 -17.29 -3.05 -0.89
CA TRP A 275 -17.85 -2.29 0.20
C TRP A 275 -18.94 -1.37 -0.33
N ASN A 276 -20.13 -1.48 0.24
CA ASN A 276 -21.20 -0.51 0.04
C ASN A 276 -21.07 0.52 1.18
N PRO A 277 -20.24 1.59 1.05
CA PRO A 277 -20.12 2.62 2.07
C PRO A 277 -21.51 3.04 2.49
N ILE A 278 -21.84 2.84 3.77
CA ILE A 278 -23.04 3.48 4.27
C ILE A 278 -22.74 4.97 4.30
N ASN A 279 -23.50 5.75 3.53
CA ASN A 279 -23.58 7.17 3.79
C ASN A 279 -24.27 7.34 5.14
N LEU A 280 -23.55 7.81 6.16
CA LEU A 280 -24.02 7.78 7.54
C LEU A 280 -25.32 8.57 7.71
N LYS A 281 -25.40 9.75 7.06
CA LYS A 281 -26.60 10.60 7.10
C LYS A 281 -27.83 9.92 6.48
N ARG A 282 -27.64 9.19 5.37
CA ARG A 282 -28.70 8.42 4.72
C ARG A 282 -29.10 7.19 5.55
N HIS A 283 -28.12 6.52 6.16
CA HIS A 283 -28.32 5.28 6.90
C HIS A 283 -29.02 5.51 8.25
N LEU A 284 -28.58 6.53 9.00
CA LEU A 284 -29.08 6.84 10.35
C LEU A 284 -30.31 7.78 10.32
N GLY A 285 -30.56 8.42 9.18
CA GLY A 285 -31.50 9.53 9.08
C GLY A 285 -30.96 10.82 9.73
N PRO A 286 -31.63 11.98 9.53
CA PRO A 286 -31.12 13.27 10.02
C PRO A 286 -30.92 13.32 11.54
N GLU A 287 -31.94 12.94 12.32
CA GLU A 287 -31.90 12.97 13.80
C GLU A 287 -30.90 11.97 14.37
N GLY A 288 -30.90 10.73 13.85
CA GLY A 288 -29.97 9.70 14.27
C GLY A 288 -28.51 10.04 13.93
N TYR A 289 -28.28 10.71 12.80
CA TYR A 289 -26.95 11.19 12.44
C TYR A 289 -26.48 12.34 13.33
N GLU A 290 -27.34 13.27 13.71
CA GLU A 290 -26.99 14.33 14.67
C GLU A 290 -26.63 13.77 16.05
N ASP A 291 -27.40 12.78 16.52
CA ASP A 291 -27.08 12.11 17.79
C ASP A 291 -25.77 11.32 17.71
N PHE A 292 -25.57 10.58 16.62
CA PHE A 292 -24.33 9.88 16.35
C PHE A 292 -23.14 10.85 16.33
N LEU A 293 -23.26 11.99 15.64
CA LEU A 293 -22.20 13.00 15.57
C LEU A 293 -21.81 13.51 16.96
N ARG A 294 -22.78 13.85 17.81
CA ARG A 294 -22.54 14.32 19.17
C ARG A 294 -21.77 13.27 19.98
N ARG A 295 -22.29 12.03 20.02
CA ARG A 295 -21.66 10.93 20.76
C ARG A 295 -20.28 10.56 20.23
N PHE A 296 -20.09 10.64 18.91
CA PHE A 296 -18.82 10.38 18.26
C PHE A 296 -17.78 11.47 18.56
N GLN A 297 -18.20 12.73 18.69
CA GLN A 297 -17.35 13.82 19.16
C GLN A 297 -16.99 13.64 20.63
N ASP A 298 -17.97 13.38 21.49
CA ASP A 298 -17.77 13.15 22.93
C ASP A 298 -16.78 12.00 23.21
N GLN A 299 -16.83 10.92 22.40
CA GLN A 299 -15.89 9.80 22.50
C GLN A 299 -14.43 10.22 22.25
N ARG A 300 -14.20 11.20 21.37
CA ARG A 300 -12.85 11.56 20.91
C ARG A 300 -12.22 12.73 21.68
N GLY A 301 -12.98 13.41 22.54
CA GLY A 301 -12.52 14.58 23.31
C GLY A 301 -12.58 15.86 22.51
#